data_AF-A0A6X7B6U4-F1
#
_entry.id   AF-A0A6X7B6U4-F1
#
_cell.length_a   1.000
_cell.length_b   1.000
_cell.length_c   1.000
_cell.angle_alpha   90.00
_cell.angle_beta   90.00
_cell.angle_gamma   90.00
#
_symmetry.space_group_name_H-M   'P 1'
#
loop_
_entity.id
_entity.type
_entity.pdbx_description
1 polymer ?
#
loop_
_entity_poly.entity_id
_entity_poly.type
_entity_poly.pdbx_seq_one_letter_code
_entity_poly.pdbx_strand_id
1 'polypeptide(L)'
;MAITTIGNIVTGNIPVLASYMTEDPVEKTAFFDSGILTPTPYAAEIANGPSNIANLPFWKAIDTSIEPNYSNDVYQDIATPRAIQTGEMMARVAYLNEGFGQA
;
A
#
# COMPACT_ATOMS: atom_id res chain seq x y z
N MET A 1 -65.10 -24.60 32.35
CA MET A 1 -63.97 -23.64 32.33
C MET A 1 -62.72 -24.43 32.00
N ALA A 2 -62.21 -24.31 30.77
CA ALA A 2 -60.99 -25.03 30.40
C ALA A 2 -59.79 -24.35 31.07
N ILE A 3 -58.96 -25.12 31.76
CA ILE A 3 -57.74 -24.61 32.40
C ILE A 3 -56.61 -24.64 31.36
N THR A 4 -56.03 -23.50 31.05
CA THR A 4 -54.81 -23.41 30.24
C THR A 4 -53.63 -23.65 31.18
N THR A 5 -52.90 -24.74 30.98
CA THR A 5 -51.68 -25.04 31.73
C THR A 5 -50.50 -24.27 31.14
N ILE A 6 -49.43 -24.04 31.92
CA ILE A 6 -48.20 -23.36 31.44
C ILE A 6 -47.63 -24.05 30.18
N GLY A 7 -47.83 -25.37 30.04
CA GLY A 7 -47.45 -26.12 28.84
C GLY A 7 -48.21 -25.71 27.57
N ASN A 8 -49.38 -25.08 27.68
CA ASN A 8 -50.13 -24.54 26.55
C ASN A 8 -49.67 -23.13 26.14
N ILE A 9 -48.81 -22.49 26.93
CA ILE A 9 -48.30 -21.12 26.72
C ILE A 9 -46.83 -21.13 26.28
N VAL A 10 -46.03 -22.08 26.78
CA VAL A 10 -44.62 -22.23 26.41
C VAL A 10 -44.52 -22.83 25.00
N THR A 11 -44.47 -21.97 23.99
CA THR A 11 -44.02 -22.32 22.64
C THR A 11 -42.54 -21.93 22.55
N GLY A 12 -41.64 -22.77 23.06
CA GLY A 12 -40.29 -22.27 23.36
C GLY A 12 -39.19 -23.29 23.59
N ASN A 13 -39.24 -24.47 22.95
CA ASN A 13 -38.11 -25.40 22.93
C ASN A 13 -37.10 -25.10 21.82
N ILE A 14 -37.13 -23.88 21.28
CA ILE A 14 -36.23 -23.42 20.23
C ILE A 14 -35.00 -22.83 20.94
N PRO A 15 -33.77 -23.31 20.70
CA PRO A 15 -32.59 -22.71 21.29
C PRO A 15 -32.53 -21.22 20.89
N VAL A 16 -32.53 -20.33 21.88
CA VAL A 16 -32.44 -18.87 21.71
C VAL A 16 -31.01 -18.41 21.40
N LEU A 17 -30.10 -19.37 21.17
CA LEU A 17 -28.70 -19.11 20.88
C LEU A 17 -28.56 -19.00 19.36
N ALA A 18 -28.39 -17.76 18.88
CA ALA A 18 -27.99 -17.52 17.50
C ALA A 18 -26.61 -18.16 17.24
N SER A 19 -26.45 -18.79 16.08
CA SER A 19 -25.14 -19.28 15.63
C SER A 19 -24.15 -18.12 15.53
N TYR A 20 -22.88 -18.39 15.83
CA TYR A 20 -21.81 -17.40 15.63
C TYR A 20 -21.86 -16.90 14.19
N MET A 21 -21.98 -15.57 14.04
CA MET A 21 -21.78 -14.91 12.76
C MET A 21 -20.30 -14.53 12.67
N THR A 22 -19.70 -14.79 11.51
CA THR A 22 -18.37 -14.26 11.21
C THR A 22 -18.50 -12.75 11.07
N GLU A 23 -17.83 -12.01 11.94
CA GLU A 23 -17.64 -10.57 11.75
C GLU A 23 -16.71 -10.36 10.56
N ASP A 24 -17.13 -9.54 9.60
CA ASP A 24 -16.32 -9.24 8.43
C ASP A 24 -15.11 -8.39 8.89
N PRO A 25 -13.87 -8.88 8.83
CA PRO A 25 -12.74 -8.26 9.52
C PRO A 25 -12.24 -6.98 8.84
N VAL A 26 -12.92 -6.47 7.83
CA VAL A 26 -12.45 -5.35 7.02
C VAL A 26 -12.89 -4.02 7.61
N GLU A 27 -12.38 -3.68 8.80
CA GLU A 27 -12.31 -2.28 9.17
C GLU A 27 -11.33 -1.60 8.22
N LYS A 28 -11.85 -0.78 7.30
CA LYS A 28 -11.04 0.16 6.53
C LYS A 28 -10.42 1.15 7.51
N THR A 29 -9.27 0.78 8.04
CA THR A 29 -8.51 1.63 8.94
C THR A 29 -8.10 2.89 8.19
N ALA A 30 -8.08 4.05 8.86
CA ALA A 30 -7.61 5.30 8.27
C ALA A 30 -6.18 5.17 7.66
N PHE A 31 -5.43 4.16 8.09
CA PHE A 31 -4.14 3.79 7.52
C PHE A 31 -4.25 3.25 6.09
N PHE A 32 -5.25 2.40 5.80
CA PHE A 32 -5.50 1.90 4.45
C PHE A 32 -5.91 3.04 3.50
N ASP A 33 -6.76 3.95 3.97
CA ASP A 33 -7.22 5.11 3.19
C ASP A 33 -6.16 6.21 3.04
N SER A 34 -5.08 6.18 3.83
CA SER A 34 -4.01 7.19 3.78
C SER A 34 -3.13 7.10 2.52
N GLY A 35 -3.28 6.05 1.71
CA GLY A 35 -2.51 5.84 0.48
C GLY A 35 -1.05 5.38 0.73
N ILE A 36 -0.65 5.18 1.98
CA ILE A 36 0.67 4.62 2.33
C ILE A 36 0.87 3.20 1.75
N LEU A 37 -0.22 2.45 1.59
CA LEU A 37 -0.23 1.11 0.98
C LEU A 37 -0.74 1.15 -0.47
N THR A 38 -0.21 2.05 -1.30
CA THR A 38 -0.57 2.07 -2.71
C THR A 38 0.25 1.04 -3.49
N PRO A 39 -0.36 -0.06 -3.99
CA PRO A 39 0.37 -1.04 -4.78
C PRO A 39 0.75 -0.43 -6.13
N THR A 40 2.04 -0.46 -6.45
CA THR A 40 2.55 -0.09 -7.78
C THR A 40 3.11 -1.33 -8.48
N PRO A 41 3.06 -1.41 -9.82
CA PRO A 41 3.64 -2.54 -10.56
C PRO A 41 5.11 -2.78 -10.22
N TYR A 42 5.90 -1.71 -10.05
CA TYR A 42 7.30 -1.78 -9.64
C TYR A 42 7.50 -2.37 -8.24
N ALA A 43 6.62 -2.04 -7.28
CA ALA A 43 6.67 -2.64 -5.95
C ALA A 43 6.41 -4.16 -6.00
N ALA A 44 5.52 -4.61 -6.89
CA ALA A 44 5.26 -6.04 -7.09
C ALA A 44 6.45 -6.76 -7.73
N GLU A 45 7.14 -6.13 -8.70
CA GLU A 45 8.36 -6.70 -9.28
C GLU A 45 9.49 -6.84 -8.26
N ILE A 46 9.70 -5.81 -7.41
CA ILE A 46 10.70 -5.85 -6.34
C ILE A 46 10.35 -6.94 -5.31
N ALA A 47 9.07 -7.07 -4.95
CA ALA A 47 8.63 -8.08 -3.99
C ALA A 47 8.76 -9.53 -4.49
N ASN A 48 8.59 -9.76 -5.80
CA ASN A 48 8.80 -11.08 -6.43
C ASN A 48 10.27 -11.35 -6.79
N GLY A 49 11.14 -10.36 -6.64
CA GLY A 49 12.55 -10.48 -6.95
C GLY A 49 13.29 -11.39 -5.95
N PRO A 50 14.44 -11.95 -6.35
CA PRO A 50 15.26 -12.79 -5.48
C PRO A 50 16.04 -12.01 -4.40
N SER A 51 15.98 -10.67 -4.42
CA SER A 51 16.73 -9.79 -3.51
C SER A 51 15.81 -9.02 -2.58
N ASN A 52 16.18 -8.95 -1.30
CA ASN A 52 15.44 -8.21 -0.28
C ASN A 52 15.68 -6.69 -0.33
N ILE A 53 16.67 -6.26 -1.11
CA ILE A 53 17.04 -4.86 -1.30
C ILE A 53 17.01 -4.56 -2.80
N ALA A 54 16.33 -3.48 -3.18
CA ALA A 54 16.32 -2.97 -4.54
C ALA A 54 16.87 -1.54 -4.57
N ASN A 55 17.85 -1.29 -5.44
CA ASN A 55 18.36 0.04 -5.75
C ASN A 55 17.73 0.51 -7.07
N LEU A 56 17.07 1.65 -7.04
CA LEU A 56 16.40 2.27 -8.19
C LEU A 56 17.15 3.53 -8.60
N PRO A 57 17.91 3.52 -9.71
CA PRO A 57 18.56 4.73 -10.21
C PRO A 57 17.54 5.65 -10.88
N PHE A 58 17.71 6.95 -10.68
CA PHE A 58 16.89 7.98 -11.33
C PHE A 58 17.73 9.15 -11.82
N TRP A 59 17.24 9.82 -12.87
CA TRP A 59 17.81 11.05 -13.38
C TRP A 59 17.25 12.23 -12.59
N LYS A 60 18.12 13.12 -12.13
CA LYS A 60 17.68 14.39 -11.53
C LYS A 60 17.24 15.35 -12.63
N ALA A 61 16.32 16.25 -12.29
CA ALA A 61 15.93 17.32 -13.19
C ALA A 61 17.14 18.18 -13.59
N ILE A 62 17.11 18.71 -14.81
CA ILE A 62 18.07 19.70 -15.27
C ILE A 62 17.87 20.97 -14.43
N ASP A 63 18.97 21.58 -13.99
CA ASP A 63 18.92 22.82 -13.25
C ASP A 63 18.39 23.96 -14.15
N THR A 64 17.13 24.35 -13.91
CA THR A 64 16.46 25.43 -14.62
C THR A 64 16.76 26.81 -14.05
N SER A 65 17.52 26.90 -12.93
CA SER A 65 17.96 28.18 -12.38
C SER A 65 19.03 28.85 -13.23
N ILE A 66 19.70 28.08 -14.08
CA ILE A 66 20.79 28.59 -14.91
C ILE A 66 20.25 28.80 -16.33
N GLU A 67 20.32 30.04 -16.80
CA GLU A 67 19.85 30.41 -18.12
C GLU A 67 20.50 29.54 -19.21
N PRO A 68 19.72 29.01 -20.16
CA PRO A 68 20.23 28.38 -21.36
C PRO A 68 21.05 29.38 -22.18
N ASN A 69 22.16 28.93 -22.77
CA ASN A 69 22.89 29.76 -23.73
C ASN A 69 22.05 29.87 -25.02
N TYR A 70 21.69 31.08 -25.41
CA TYR A 70 20.98 31.37 -26.65
C TYR A 70 21.98 31.71 -27.76
N SER A 71 21.71 31.23 -28.97
CA SER A 71 22.58 31.46 -30.13
C SER A 71 22.86 32.96 -30.32
N ASN A 72 24.14 33.32 -30.35
CA ASN A 72 24.59 34.66 -30.72
C ASN A 72 25.79 34.56 -31.68
N ASP A 73 26.19 35.72 -32.21
CA ASP A 73 27.30 35.90 -33.15
C ASP A 73 28.60 36.36 -32.45
N VAL A 74 28.62 36.34 -31.11
CA VAL A 74 29.77 36.76 -30.30
C VAL A 74 30.74 35.60 -30.15
N TYR A 75 31.92 35.72 -30.76
CA TYR A 75 32.95 34.66 -30.81
C TYR A 75 33.39 34.09 -29.45
N GLN A 76 33.22 34.86 -28.37
CA GLN A 76 33.63 34.45 -27.02
C GLN A 76 32.53 33.67 -26.26
N ASP A 77 31.29 33.67 -26.74
CA ASP A 77 30.19 32.99 -26.07
C ASP A 77 29.97 31.60 -26.67
N ILE A 78 30.72 30.64 -26.14
CA ILE A 78 30.68 29.25 -26.58
C ILE A 78 29.85 28.45 -25.58
N ALA A 79 28.75 27.86 -26.05
CA ALA A 79 27.92 26.97 -25.24
C ALA A 79 28.73 25.75 -24.78
N THR A 80 28.89 25.60 -23.46
CA THR A 80 29.53 24.43 -22.86
C THR A 80 28.47 23.43 -22.40
N PRO A 81 28.63 22.12 -22.72
CA PRO A 81 27.69 21.11 -22.29
C PRO A 81 27.77 20.93 -20.76
N ARG A 82 26.61 20.94 -20.11
CA ARG A 82 26.49 20.71 -18.66
C ARG A 82 26.24 19.24 -18.36
N ALA A 83 26.72 18.76 -17.21
CA ALA A 83 26.55 17.37 -16.80
C ALA A 83 25.13 17.10 -16.27
N ILE A 84 24.59 15.92 -16.60
CA ILE A 84 23.32 15.43 -16.05
C ILE A 84 23.64 14.71 -14.72
N GLN A 85 22.85 14.96 -13.68
CA GLN A 85 23.01 14.30 -12.40
C GLN A 85 22.09 13.09 -12.27
N THR A 86 22.57 12.05 -11.58
CA THR A 86 21.80 10.87 -11.19
C THR A 86 21.69 10.77 -9.68
N GLY A 87 20.73 9.98 -9.21
CA GLY A 87 20.58 9.58 -7.81
C GLY A 87 20.13 8.13 -7.70
N GLU A 88 20.18 7.59 -6.49
CA GLU A 88 19.71 6.24 -6.18
C GLU A 88 18.67 6.29 -5.06
N MET A 89 17.60 5.51 -5.21
CA MET A 89 16.63 5.22 -4.15
C MET A 89 16.77 3.77 -3.71
N MET A 90 16.50 3.47 -2.44
CA MET A 90 16.55 2.12 -1.89
C MET A 90 15.17 1.68 -1.40
N ALA A 91 14.77 0.46 -1.76
CA ALA A 91 13.58 -0.20 -1.26
C ALA A 91 13.96 -1.52 -0.56
N ARG A 92 13.15 -1.95 0.41
CA ARG A 92 13.33 -3.21 1.14
C ARG A 92 12.04 -4.02 1.17
N VAL A 93 12.18 -5.33 1.04
CA VAL A 93 11.08 -6.29 1.18
C VAL A 93 11.05 -6.78 2.64
N ALA A 94 9.86 -6.70 3.25
CA ALA A 94 9.61 -7.23 4.58
C ALA A 94 8.70 -8.47 4.49
N TYR A 95 9.04 -9.52 5.23
CA TYR A 95 8.28 -10.77 5.26
C TYR A 95 7.47 -10.86 6.56
N LEU A 96 6.17 -11.12 6.44
CA LEU A 96 5.30 -11.41 7.58
C LEU A 96 5.14 -12.93 7.72
N ASN A 97 5.45 -13.46 8.88
CA ASN A 97 5.52 -14.91 9.13
C ASN A 97 4.49 -15.41 10.16
N GLU A 98 3.46 -14.62 10.47
CA GLU A 98 2.49 -15.02 11.50
C GLU A 98 1.66 -16.22 11.04
N GLY A 99 1.65 -17.27 11.86
CA GLY A 99 0.80 -18.44 11.70
C GLY A 99 -0.14 -18.57 12.90
N PHE A 100 -1.44 -18.65 12.63
CA PHE A 100 -2.46 -18.90 13.65
C PHE A 100 -2.87 -20.37 13.60
N GLY A 101 -2.65 -21.09 14.70
CA GLY A 101 -3.06 -22.48 14.87
C GLY A 101 -4.23 -22.58 15.85
N GLN A 102 -5.18 -23.47 15.54
CA GLN A 102 -6.24 -23.85 16.47
C GLN A 102 -5.68 -24.90 17.43
N ALA A 103 -5.84 -24.69 18.74
CA ALA A 103 -5.58 -25.71 19.76
C ALA A 103 -6.78 -26.65 19.90
#